data_AF-A0A109QCP6-F1
#
_entry.id   AF-A0A109QCP6-F1
#
_cell.length_a   1.000
_cell.length_b   1.000
_cell.length_c   1.000
_cell.angle_alpha   90.00
_cell.angle_beta   90.00
_cell.angle_gamma   90.00
#
_symmetry.space_group_name_H-M   'P 1'
#
loop_
_entity.id
_entity.type
_entity.pdbx_description
1 polymer ?
#
loop_
_entity_poly.entity_id
_entity_poly.type
_entity_poly.pdbx_seq_one_letter_code
_entity_poly.pdbx_strand_id
1 'polypeptide(L)'
;MRKIIGIALLGVTLLLTAACGQNNQGAAPERKGIQINQYNRTTPERKTRVLVGSDLNPNIVTGRNDVRDIQAEADSMANVAVQVPKVKRASVVINGSRAYVGLTLAETVRSRKEAADIMERVRVLVQQKMPRYEVRVSSDAGIFNRIQDIGDGIRSGTPLNNYRIHMNDLDTRMK
;
A
#
# COMPACT_ATOMS: atom_id res chain seq x y z
N MET A 1 -8.11 -40.02 31.69
CA MET A 1 -9.49 -40.57 31.70
C MET A 1 -10.08 -40.31 30.32
N ARG A 2 -10.18 -41.36 29.48
CA ARG A 2 -11.43 -41.92 28.90
C ARG A 2 -12.21 -40.89 28.04
N LYS A 3 -12.12 -40.95 26.69
CA LYS A 3 -12.98 -41.72 25.74
C LYS A 3 -14.38 -41.07 25.63
N ILE A 4 -15.08 -40.82 24.50
CA ILE A 4 -15.14 -41.40 23.14
C ILE A 4 -16.21 -40.59 22.34
N ILE A 5 -15.96 -40.36 21.05
CA ILE A 5 -16.83 -40.53 19.84
C ILE A 5 -18.29 -40.00 19.83
N GLY A 6 -18.63 -39.32 18.72
CA GLY A 6 -20.01 -39.19 18.23
C GLY A 6 -20.11 -38.58 16.82
N ILE A 7 -19.70 -39.33 15.79
CA ILE A 7 -20.01 -39.03 14.38
C ILE A 7 -21.42 -39.57 14.10
N ALA A 8 -22.34 -38.70 13.69
CA ALA A 8 -23.65 -39.10 13.15
C ALA A 8 -23.77 -38.61 11.70
N LEU A 9 -23.81 -39.57 10.80
CA LEU A 9 -24.14 -39.51 9.37
C LEU A 9 -25.67 -39.55 9.18
N LEU A 10 -26.13 -39.30 7.94
CA LEU A 10 -27.50 -39.27 7.37
C LEU A 10 -28.07 -37.85 7.29
N GLY A 11 -28.44 -37.29 6.13
CA GLY A 11 -29.12 -37.85 4.95
C GLY A 11 -30.24 -36.83 4.68
N VAL A 12 -30.51 -36.30 3.49
CA VAL A 12 -31.06 -36.92 2.29
C VAL A 12 -31.22 -35.74 1.31
N THR A 13 -30.76 -35.91 0.08
CA THR A 13 -31.04 -35.02 -1.05
C THR A 13 -32.40 -35.36 -1.65
N LEU A 14 -33.22 -34.35 -1.98
CA LEU A 14 -34.33 -34.51 -2.92
C LEU A 14 -34.51 -33.23 -3.75
N LEU A 15 -34.34 -33.39 -5.08
CA LEU A 15 -34.68 -32.43 -6.13
C LEU A 15 -36.18 -32.14 -6.15
N LEU A 16 -36.57 -30.99 -6.71
CA LEU A 16 -37.66 -30.89 -7.70
C LEU A 16 -37.56 -29.57 -8.47
N THR A 17 -37.49 -29.70 -9.79
CA THR A 17 -37.53 -28.69 -10.84
C THR A 17 -38.97 -28.31 -11.20
N ALA A 18 -39.17 -27.08 -11.68
CA ALA A 18 -39.96 -26.67 -12.86
C ALA A 18 -40.81 -25.42 -12.63
N ALA A 19 -40.52 -24.35 -13.39
CA ALA A 19 -41.52 -23.42 -13.89
C ALA A 19 -41.02 -22.82 -15.21
N CYS A 20 -41.81 -23.03 -16.27
CA CYS A 20 -41.60 -22.62 -17.65
C CYS A 20 -41.79 -21.10 -17.85
N GLY A 21 -41.20 -20.57 -18.91
CA GLY A 21 -41.50 -19.23 -19.43
C GLY A 21 -40.81 -18.99 -20.76
N GLN A 22 -41.53 -19.24 -21.86
CA GLN A 22 -41.08 -19.22 -23.25
C GLN A 22 -41.59 -17.94 -23.94
N ASN A 23 -40.75 -17.35 -24.80
CA ASN A 23 -41.07 -16.72 -26.10
C ASN A 23 -40.23 -15.47 -26.37
N ASN A 24 -39.46 -15.46 -27.46
CA ASN A 24 -39.80 -14.66 -28.65
C ASN A 24 -38.86 -14.98 -29.82
N GLN A 25 -39.45 -14.85 -31.01
CA GLN A 25 -39.04 -15.36 -32.31
C GLN A 25 -38.08 -14.40 -33.06
N GLY A 26 -37.35 -14.93 -34.04
CA GLY A 26 -37.07 -14.22 -35.31
C GLY A 26 -35.61 -13.90 -35.66
N ALA A 27 -35.19 -14.37 -36.84
CA ALA A 27 -33.89 -14.18 -37.54
C ALA A 27 -33.63 -12.70 -37.94
N ALA A 28 -32.50 -12.21 -38.49
CA ALA A 28 -31.34 -12.71 -39.23
C ALA A 28 -30.20 -11.61 -39.19
N PRO A 29 -29.03 -11.75 -39.85
CA PRO A 29 -27.81 -10.99 -39.55
C PRO A 29 -27.56 -9.77 -40.46
N GLU A 30 -26.91 -8.68 -39.98
CA GLU A 30 -26.18 -7.76 -40.87
C GLU A 30 -25.10 -6.86 -40.21
N ARG A 31 -23.87 -7.04 -40.72
CA ARG A 31 -22.80 -6.10 -41.13
C ARG A 31 -22.36 -4.87 -40.30
N LYS A 32 -21.02 -4.78 -40.22
CA LYS A 32 -20.13 -3.63 -39.99
C LYS A 32 -20.68 -2.26 -40.43
N GLY A 33 -20.54 -1.27 -39.55
CA GLY A 33 -20.56 0.15 -39.92
C GLY A 33 -20.16 1.03 -38.74
N ILE A 34 -19.08 1.79 -38.91
CA ILE A 34 -18.58 2.82 -37.98
C ILE A 34 -19.56 4.00 -37.97
N GLN A 35 -19.97 4.50 -36.80
CA GLN A 35 -20.53 5.86 -36.69
C GLN A 35 -19.92 6.65 -35.52
N ILE A 36 -19.21 7.70 -35.94
CA ILE A 36 -18.63 8.85 -35.25
C ILE A 36 -19.58 9.51 -34.24
N ASN A 37 -19.11 9.72 -33.00
CA ASN A 37 -19.87 10.45 -31.98
C ASN A 37 -19.64 11.96 -32.06
N GLN A 38 -20.71 12.63 -32.49
CA GLN A 38 -20.93 14.06 -32.48
C GLN A 38 -21.09 14.55 -31.03
N TYR A 39 -20.26 15.50 -30.60
CA TYR A 39 -20.31 16.10 -29.26
C TYR A 39 -21.65 16.82 -29.05
N ASN A 40 -22.39 16.45 -28.01
CA ASN A 40 -23.41 17.33 -27.46
C ASN A 40 -23.42 17.29 -25.92
N ARG A 41 -23.46 18.48 -25.32
CA ARG A 41 -23.15 18.79 -23.93
C ARG A 41 -24.44 19.19 -23.22
N THR A 42 -24.89 18.43 -22.24
CA THR A 42 -25.80 18.89 -21.17
C THR A 42 -25.73 17.95 -19.96
N THR A 43 -25.31 18.50 -18.80
CA THR A 43 -25.40 17.89 -17.47
C THR A 43 -26.87 17.84 -17.01
N PRO A 44 -27.33 16.83 -16.23
CA PRO A 44 -27.14 16.88 -14.77
C PRO A 44 -26.97 15.51 -14.05
N GLU A 45 -26.56 15.61 -12.78
CA GLU A 45 -26.61 14.64 -11.64
C GLU A 45 -26.57 13.12 -11.92
N ARG A 46 -25.52 12.46 -11.44
CA ARG A 46 -25.47 10.99 -11.42
C ARG A 46 -25.03 10.43 -10.06
N LYS A 47 -26.02 10.01 -9.27
CA LYS A 47 -25.86 8.97 -8.23
C LYS A 47 -25.55 7.64 -8.95
N THR A 48 -24.31 7.47 -9.40
CA THR A 48 -23.91 6.28 -10.14
C THR A 48 -23.52 5.20 -9.16
N ARG A 49 -24.42 4.25 -8.91
CA ARG A 49 -24.04 2.93 -8.41
C ARG A 49 -23.28 2.25 -9.55
N VAL A 50 -21.95 2.33 -9.53
CA VAL A 50 -21.09 1.70 -10.54
C VAL A 50 -21.16 0.19 -10.33
N LEU A 51 -21.87 -0.49 -11.22
CA LEU A 51 -21.74 -1.93 -11.41
C LEU A 51 -20.34 -2.18 -12.00
N VAL A 52 -19.43 -2.64 -11.14
CA VAL A 52 -18.09 -3.06 -11.54
C VAL A 52 -18.22 -4.43 -12.20
N GLY A 53 -18.06 -4.49 -13.52
CA GLY A 53 -17.92 -5.74 -14.24
C GLY A 53 -16.64 -6.45 -13.82
N SER A 54 -16.67 -7.77 -13.78
CA SER A 54 -15.61 -8.68 -13.29
C SER A 54 -14.32 -8.70 -14.12
N ASP A 55 -14.12 -7.70 -14.99
CA ASP A 55 -13.08 -7.65 -16.01
C ASP A 55 -12.13 -6.48 -15.74
N LEU A 56 -11.90 -6.17 -14.45
CA LEU A 56 -10.94 -5.16 -14.05
C LEU A 56 -9.54 -5.61 -14.47
N ASN A 57 -8.99 -4.92 -15.47
CA ASN A 57 -7.56 -4.90 -15.73
C ASN A 57 -6.85 -4.51 -14.42
N PRO A 58 -5.92 -5.33 -13.89
CA PRO A 58 -5.26 -5.07 -12.60
C PRO A 58 -4.46 -3.75 -12.60
N ASN A 59 -4.26 -3.12 -13.76
CA ASN A 59 -3.61 -1.84 -13.91
C ASN A 59 -4.59 -0.63 -13.96
N ILE A 60 -5.91 -0.83 -13.85
CA ILE A 60 -6.87 0.28 -13.69
C ILE A 60 -6.88 0.68 -12.22
N VAL A 61 -5.85 1.42 -11.86
CA VAL A 61 -5.81 2.23 -10.65
C VAL A 61 -6.72 3.43 -10.89
N THR A 62 -7.87 3.47 -10.22
CA THR A 62 -8.72 4.64 -10.15
C THR A 62 -7.91 5.85 -9.68
N GLY A 63 -7.56 6.76 -10.58
CA GLY A 63 -7.12 8.12 -10.26
C GLY A 63 -5.82 8.28 -9.45
N ARG A 64 -4.78 7.48 -9.73
CA ARG A 64 -3.46 7.62 -9.09
C ARG A 64 -2.38 7.81 -10.16
N ASN A 65 -2.39 8.98 -10.80
CA ASN A 65 -1.38 9.36 -11.79
C ASN A 65 0.00 9.46 -11.09
N ASP A 66 1.03 8.79 -11.61
CA ASP A 66 2.45 8.93 -11.27
C ASP A 66 2.96 8.50 -9.90
N VAL A 67 2.21 7.68 -9.16
CA VAL A 67 2.76 6.97 -7.98
C VAL A 67 3.64 5.84 -8.49
N ARG A 68 4.91 6.16 -8.81
CA ARG A 68 5.99 5.22 -8.43
C ARG A 68 5.67 4.81 -7.01
N ASP A 69 5.57 3.52 -6.76
CA ASP A 69 5.12 3.00 -5.48
C ASP A 69 6.00 3.57 -4.35
N ILE A 70 5.50 4.63 -3.71
CA ILE A 70 6.24 5.36 -2.66
C ILE A 70 6.55 4.40 -1.51
N GLN A 71 5.71 3.38 -1.31
CA GLN A 71 5.97 2.33 -0.33
C GLN A 71 7.14 1.46 -0.79
N ALA A 72 7.16 1.02 -2.05
CA ALA A 72 8.30 0.28 -2.60
C ALA A 72 9.61 1.09 -2.55
N GLU A 73 9.56 2.41 -2.79
CA GLU A 73 10.73 3.28 -2.64
C GLU A 73 11.19 3.38 -1.19
N ALA A 74 10.26 3.54 -0.24
CA ALA A 74 10.57 3.55 1.19
C ALA A 74 11.17 2.21 1.65
N ASP A 75 10.59 1.10 1.23
CA ASP A 75 11.11 -0.25 1.52
C ASP A 75 12.50 -0.45 0.90
N SER A 76 12.73 0.04 -0.33
CA SER A 76 14.06 0.04 -0.93
C SER A 76 15.06 0.86 -0.14
N MET A 77 14.69 2.02 0.41
CA MET A 77 15.57 2.81 1.28
C MET A 77 15.88 2.09 2.59
N ALA A 78 14.88 1.44 3.21
CA ALA A 78 15.07 0.64 4.41
C ALA A 78 16.05 -0.51 4.15
N ASN A 79 15.90 -1.19 3.01
CA ASN A 79 16.78 -2.28 2.57
C ASN A 79 18.21 -1.80 2.31
N VAL A 80 18.41 -0.57 1.84
CA VAL A 80 19.74 0.04 1.72
C VAL A 80 20.31 0.37 3.10
N ALA A 81 19.50 0.93 4.00
CA ALA A 81 19.94 1.31 5.34
C ALA A 81 20.43 0.12 6.17
N VAL A 82 19.75 -1.03 6.10
CA VAL A 82 20.16 -2.25 6.85
C VAL A 82 21.47 -2.87 6.35
N GLN A 83 21.97 -2.48 5.17
CA GLN A 83 23.26 -2.95 4.66
C GLN A 83 24.44 -2.28 5.39
N VAL A 84 24.20 -1.17 6.10
CA VAL A 84 25.25 -0.52 6.89
C VAL A 84 25.55 -1.37 8.13
N PRO A 85 26.84 -1.71 8.39
CA PRO A 85 27.21 -2.51 9.55
C PRO A 85 26.68 -1.91 10.85
N LYS A 86 26.21 -2.80 11.75
CA LYS A 86 25.63 -2.46 13.06
C LYS A 86 24.25 -1.80 13.02
N VAL A 87 23.61 -1.72 11.85
CA VAL A 87 22.17 -1.45 11.75
C VAL A 87 21.43 -2.79 11.90
N LYS A 88 20.56 -2.89 12.90
CA LYS A 88 19.75 -4.09 13.18
C LYS A 88 18.43 -4.07 12.41
N ARG A 89 17.78 -2.91 12.37
CA ARG A 89 16.50 -2.68 11.67
C ARG A 89 16.46 -1.27 11.12
N ALA A 90 15.73 -1.08 10.03
CA ALA A 90 15.40 0.22 9.48
C ALA A 90 13.92 0.27 9.10
N SER A 91 13.30 1.44 9.26
CA SER A 91 11.97 1.74 8.74
C SER A 91 12.01 3.11 8.09
N VAL A 92 11.25 3.29 7.01
CA VAL A 92 11.25 4.53 6.23
C VAL A 92 9.83 4.94 5.92
N VAL A 93 9.59 6.25 6.01
CA VAL A 93 8.36 6.89 5.56
C VAL A 93 8.73 8.11 4.72
N ILE A 94 8.03 8.28 3.61
CA ILE A 94 8.25 9.38 2.67
C ILE A 94 7.05 10.32 2.75
N ASN A 95 7.33 11.62 2.86
CA ASN A 95 6.33 12.68 2.78
C ASN A 95 6.84 13.80 1.88
N GLY A 96 6.21 13.95 0.70
CA GLY A 96 6.66 14.89 -0.32
C GLY A 96 8.09 14.60 -0.79
N SER A 97 8.98 15.57 -0.62
CA SER A 97 10.41 15.45 -0.96
C SER A 97 11.29 14.92 0.18
N ARG A 98 10.72 14.61 1.35
CA ARG A 98 11.50 14.15 2.51
C ARG A 98 11.33 12.67 2.75
N ALA A 99 12.42 12.00 3.09
CA ALA A 99 12.44 10.61 3.55
C ALA A 99 12.94 10.56 5.00
N TYR A 100 12.08 10.10 5.90
CA TYR A 100 12.41 9.92 7.31
C TYR A 100 12.81 8.47 7.54
N VAL A 101 14.06 8.26 7.94
CA VAL A 101 14.66 6.95 8.17
C VAL A 101 14.86 6.76 9.68
N GLY A 102 14.14 5.81 10.25
CA GLY A 102 14.34 5.35 11.62
C GLY A 102 15.25 4.13 11.64
N LEU A 103 16.20 4.09 12.56
CA LEU A 103 17.14 2.98 12.73
C LEU A 103 17.05 2.38 14.13
N THR A 104 17.15 1.06 14.22
CA THR A 104 17.57 0.38 15.44
C THR A 104 19.00 -0.10 15.24
N LEU A 105 19.91 0.30 16.13
CA LEU A 105 21.30 -0.12 16.10
C LEU A 105 21.51 -1.44 16.85
N ALA A 106 22.60 -2.13 16.56
CA ALA A 106 23.01 -3.32 17.31
C ALA A 106 23.36 -2.96 18.77
N GLU A 107 23.13 -3.89 19.69
CA GLU A 107 23.39 -3.72 21.14
C GLU A 107 24.89 -3.50 21.47
N THR A 108 25.77 -3.79 20.51
CA THR A 108 27.21 -3.54 20.61
C THR A 108 27.55 -2.05 20.47
N VAL A 109 26.67 -1.24 19.88
CA VAL A 109 26.85 0.21 19.74
C VAL A 109 26.46 0.87 21.06
N ARG A 110 27.45 1.33 21.82
CA ARG A 110 27.24 2.00 23.12
C ARG A 110 27.62 3.46 23.11
N SER A 111 28.46 3.88 22.16
CA SER A 111 28.94 5.24 22.06
C SER A 111 28.00 6.10 21.23
N ARG A 112 27.65 7.29 21.75
CA ARG A 112 26.89 8.30 20.99
C ARG A 112 27.61 8.71 19.71
N LYS A 113 28.94 8.78 19.75
CA LYS A 113 29.75 9.11 18.56
C LYS A 113 29.63 8.02 17.51
N GLU A 114 29.76 6.76 17.92
CA GLU A 114 29.63 5.63 17.00
C GLU A 114 28.24 5.57 16.36
N ALA A 115 27.18 5.80 17.14
CA ALA A 115 25.82 5.88 16.63
C ALA A 115 25.66 7.00 15.59
N ALA A 116 26.21 8.19 15.86
CA ALA A 116 26.20 9.31 14.92
C ALA A 116 26.96 9.00 13.62
N ASP A 117 28.14 8.38 13.74
CA ASP A 117 28.95 7.97 12.59
C ASP A 117 28.20 6.92 11.73
N ILE A 118 27.45 6.00 12.34
CA ILE A 118 26.61 5.02 11.62
C ILE A 118 25.43 5.72 10.93
N MET A 119 24.73 6.62 11.62
CA MET A 119 23.61 7.37 11.06
C MET A 119 24.03 8.19 9.84
N GLU A 120 25.20 8.82 9.91
CA GLU A 120 25.74 9.61 8.80
C GLU A 120 26.08 8.72 7.59
N ARG A 121 26.67 7.54 7.82
CA ARG A 121 26.91 6.55 6.74
C ARG A 121 25.62 6.11 6.08
N VAL A 122 24.58 5.82 6.87
CA VAL A 122 23.25 5.48 6.34
C VAL A 122 22.70 6.63 5.51
N ARG A 123 22.74 7.86 6.04
CA ARG A 123 22.24 9.05 5.34
C ARG A 123 22.90 9.22 3.98
N VAL A 124 24.24 9.18 3.93
CA VAL A 124 25.01 9.31 2.68
C VAL A 124 24.65 8.20 1.71
N LEU A 125 24.63 6.94 2.15
CA LEU A 125 24.35 5.79 1.29
C LEU A 125 22.94 5.84 0.68
N VAL A 126 21.93 6.12 1.50
CA VAL A 126 20.53 6.23 1.06
C VAL A 126 20.37 7.44 0.12
N GLN A 127 20.97 8.59 0.47
CA GLN A 127 20.92 9.79 -0.36
C GLN A 127 21.55 9.58 -1.74
N GLN A 128 22.67 8.84 -1.83
CA GLN A 128 23.31 8.51 -3.10
C GLN A 128 22.43 7.62 -3.98
N LYS A 129 21.71 6.66 -3.38
CA LYS A 129 20.80 5.77 -4.12
C LYS A 129 19.50 6.44 -4.52
N MET A 130 19.02 7.38 -3.71
CA MET A 130 17.72 8.04 -3.88
C MET A 130 17.87 9.57 -3.85
N PRO A 131 18.54 10.18 -4.83
CA PRO A 131 18.97 11.59 -4.78
C PRO A 131 17.82 12.61 -4.79
N ARG A 132 16.62 12.21 -5.19
CA ARG A 132 15.43 13.07 -5.25
C ARG A 132 14.85 13.45 -3.88
N TYR A 133 15.26 12.76 -2.82
CA TYR A 133 14.72 12.97 -1.47
C TYR A 133 15.74 13.66 -0.56
N GLU A 134 15.26 14.48 0.36
CA GLU A 134 16.02 14.94 1.52
C GLU A 134 15.95 13.85 2.59
N VAL A 135 17.06 13.12 2.78
CA VAL A 135 17.11 11.99 3.72
C VAL A 135 17.45 12.47 5.12
N ARG A 136 16.57 12.17 6.07
CA ARG A 136 16.74 12.45 7.50
C ARG A 136 16.80 11.15 8.27
N VAL A 137 17.81 10.98 9.11
CA VAL A 137 18.08 9.72 9.81
C VAL A 137 18.02 9.94 11.31
N SER A 138 17.42 9.00 12.05
CA SER A 138 17.42 8.99 13.52
C SER A 138 17.59 7.57 14.05
N SER A 139 18.32 7.44 15.15
CA SER A 139 18.42 6.20 15.94
C SER A 139 17.61 6.24 17.24
N ASP A 140 16.80 7.29 17.45
CA ASP A 140 15.90 7.39 18.60
C ASP A 140 14.80 6.32 18.50
N ALA A 141 14.63 5.53 19.56
CA ALA A 141 13.65 4.45 19.58
C ALA A 141 12.20 4.96 19.41
N GLY A 142 11.89 6.13 19.97
CA GLY A 142 10.58 6.75 19.83
C GLY A 142 10.28 7.17 18.39
N ILE A 143 11.27 7.78 17.71
CA ILE A 143 11.18 8.11 16.28
C ILE A 143 11.07 6.84 15.44
N PHE A 144 11.86 5.81 15.72
CA PHE A 144 11.80 4.54 14.99
C PHE A 144 10.40 3.92 15.07
N ASN A 145 9.84 3.78 16.28
CA ASN A 145 8.51 3.20 16.47
C ASN A 145 7.45 4.04 15.75
N ARG A 146 7.54 5.37 15.84
CA ARG A 146 6.64 6.29 15.13
C ARG A 146 6.66 6.07 13.61
N ILE A 147 7.86 6.00 13.02
CA ILE A 147 8.02 5.77 11.58
C ILE A 147 7.49 4.39 11.21
N GLN A 148 7.74 3.36 12.04
CA GLN A 148 7.21 2.02 11.84
C GLN A 148 5.68 2.00 11.87
N ASP A 149 5.03 2.58 12.89
CA ASP A 149 3.58 2.61 13.04
C ASP A 149 2.90 3.28 11.84
N ILE A 150 3.48 4.39 11.37
CA ILE A 150 3.01 5.07 10.16
C ILE A 150 3.15 4.16 8.93
N GLY A 151 4.31 3.55 8.74
CA GLY A 151 4.57 2.65 7.61
C GLY A 151 3.62 1.45 7.59
N ASP A 152 3.42 0.82 8.75
CA ASP A 152 2.51 -0.32 8.94
C ASP A 152 1.05 0.08 8.68
N GLY A 153 0.66 1.26 9.16
CA GLY A 153 -0.64 1.86 8.88
C GLY A 153 -0.90 2.11 7.40
N ILE A 154 0.09 2.67 6.70
CA ILE A 154 0.00 2.94 5.26
C ILE A 154 -0.06 1.63 4.46
N ARG A 155 0.74 0.62 4.82
CA ARG A 155 0.71 -0.71 4.18
C ARG A 155 -0.60 -1.46 4.43
N SER A 156 -1.25 -1.23 5.58
CA SER A 156 -2.59 -1.78 5.88
C SER A 156 -3.74 -1.00 5.24
N GLY A 157 -3.46 0.03 4.42
CA GLY A 157 -4.46 0.78 3.66
C GLY A 157 -4.91 2.08 4.30
N THR A 158 -4.31 2.49 5.42
CA THR A 158 -4.61 3.79 6.04
C THR A 158 -4.02 4.92 5.20
N PRO A 159 -4.81 5.92 4.79
CA PRO A 159 -4.29 7.05 4.02
C PRO A 159 -3.23 7.85 4.81
N LEU A 160 -2.17 8.29 4.11
CA LEU A 160 -1.09 9.11 4.67
C LEU A 160 -1.60 10.34 5.44
N ASN A 161 -2.71 10.93 4.97
CA ASN A 161 -3.31 12.14 5.55
C ASN A 161 -3.76 11.95 7.02
N ASN A 162 -4.03 10.72 7.45
CA ASN A 162 -4.38 10.41 8.84
C ASN A 162 -3.17 10.53 9.78
N TYR A 163 -1.94 10.51 9.23
CA TYR A 163 -0.69 10.65 9.97
C TYR A 163 -0.12 12.06 9.96
N ARG A 164 -0.85 13.07 9.47
CA ARG A 164 -0.35 14.45 9.30
C ARG A 164 0.31 15.02 10.57
N ILE A 165 -0.31 14.80 11.73
CA ILE A 165 0.24 15.24 13.03
C ILE A 165 1.57 14.53 13.32
N HIS A 166 1.62 13.22 13.07
CA HIS A 166 2.82 12.42 13.25
C HIS A 166 3.95 12.86 12.30
N MET A 167 3.63 13.23 11.05
CA MET A 167 4.62 13.77 10.11
C MET A 167 5.21 15.10 10.56
N ASN A 168 4.37 16.01 11.07
CA ASN A 168 4.84 17.30 11.57
C ASN A 168 5.75 17.14 12.80
N ASP A 169 5.45 16.17 13.65
CA ASP A 169 6.28 15.80 14.79
C ASP A 169 7.65 15.24 14.33
N LEU A 170 7.67 14.34 13.33
CA LEU A 170 8.93 13.87 12.73
C LEU A 170 9.75 15.02 12.13
N ASP A 171 9.12 15.92 11.38
CA ASP A 171 9.79 17.09 10.79
C ASP A 171 10.39 18.01 11.85
N THR A 172 9.71 18.16 12.99
CA THR A 172 10.17 18.99 14.10
C THR A 172 11.35 18.38 14.84
N ARG A 173 11.32 17.06 15.06
CA ARG A 173 12.34 16.34 15.85
C ARG A 173 13.58 15.97 15.04
N MET A 174 13.47 15.88 13.72
CA MET A 174 14.55 15.45 12.81
C MET A 174 15.01 16.58 11.87
N LYS A 175 15.15 17.81 12.39
CA LYS A 175 15.67 18.94 11.60
C LYS A 175 17.16 18.83 11.36
#